data_AF-A0A661MYP9-F1
#
_entry.id   AF-A0A661MYP9-F1
#
_cell.length_a   1.000
_cell.length_b   1.000
_cell.length_c   1.000
_cell.angle_alpha   90.00
_cell.angle_beta   90.00
_cell.angle_gamma   90.00
#
_symmetry.space_group_name_H-M   'P 1'
#
loop_
_entity.id
_entity.type
_entity.pdbx_description
1 polymer ?
#
loop_
_entity_poly.entity_id
_entity_poly.type
_entity_poly.pdbx_seq_one_letter_code
_entity_poly.pdbx_strand_id
1 'polypeptide(L)'
;MSAIDQLTFIHVLELMLAAAAIGFVVDRFRALLFIAPVDTAPYLAAVGHALADGDLDEARDLARRGSPGWVPAVLELGLGDGDGSDDEADTESGEGDHDLFEQVAEFRYLASRRIYPIRVFASLGTALGMLGALKELIWMFSGDHGLLALKAGLVESIAMQRAILAMALGIAISIFSLVALQIVKRAAMALMRDIAQANDLLDKHGYGSLTDDLADD
;
A
#
# COMPACT_ATOMS: atom_id res chain seq x y z
N MET A 1 -8.32 -40.42 1.25
CA MET A 1 -8.79 -39.10 1.75
C MET A 1 -10.22 -38.95 1.29
N SER A 2 -11.18 -38.83 2.20
CA SER A 2 -12.59 -38.85 1.81
C SER A 2 -12.96 -37.57 1.04
N ALA A 3 -13.95 -37.62 0.14
CA ALA A 3 -14.42 -36.44 -0.60
C ALA A 3 -14.84 -35.28 0.32
N ILE A 4 -15.25 -35.61 1.55
CA ILE A 4 -15.61 -34.67 2.62
C ILE A 4 -14.37 -33.89 3.11
N ASP A 5 -13.24 -34.57 3.33
CA ASP A 5 -11.99 -33.93 3.78
C ASP A 5 -11.46 -32.92 2.76
N GLN A 6 -11.60 -33.23 1.47
CA GLN A 6 -11.21 -32.29 0.42
C GLN A 6 -12.13 -31.06 0.40
N LEU A 7 -13.44 -31.23 0.63
CA LEU A 7 -14.44 -30.15 0.51
C LEU A 7 -14.27 -29.09 1.61
N THR A 8 -14.02 -29.54 2.84
CA THR A 8 -13.66 -28.64 3.95
C THR A 8 -12.34 -27.92 3.67
N PHE A 9 -11.36 -28.59 3.04
CA PHE A 9 -10.07 -28.01 2.73
C PHE A 9 -10.16 -26.77 1.81
N ILE A 10 -11.03 -26.77 0.80
CA ILE A 10 -11.15 -25.61 -0.12
C ILE A 10 -11.80 -24.42 0.55
N HIS A 11 -12.88 -24.61 1.31
CA HIS A 11 -13.49 -23.50 2.03
C HIS A 11 -12.57 -22.94 3.13
N VAL A 12 -11.76 -23.80 3.77
CA VAL A 12 -10.71 -23.35 4.70
C VAL A 12 -9.64 -22.54 3.96
N LEU A 13 -9.23 -22.96 2.76
CA LEU A 13 -8.28 -22.22 1.92
C LEU A 13 -8.85 -20.87 1.47
N GLU A 14 -10.13 -20.82 1.07
CA GLU A 14 -10.84 -19.57 0.73
C GLU A 14 -10.89 -18.62 1.94
N LEU A 15 -11.18 -19.15 3.12
CA LEU A 15 -11.23 -18.36 4.36
C LEU A 15 -9.84 -17.86 4.77
N MET A 16 -8.80 -18.68 4.62
CA MET A 16 -7.42 -18.26 4.84
C MET A 16 -6.99 -17.17 3.85
N LEU A 17 -7.34 -17.30 2.57
CA LEU A 17 -7.05 -16.28 1.57
C LEU A 17 -7.77 -14.97 1.91
N ALA A 18 -9.05 -15.03 2.29
CA ALA A 18 -9.82 -13.87 2.70
C ALA A 18 -9.18 -13.18 3.93
N ALA A 19 -8.79 -13.95 4.95
CA ALA A 19 -8.12 -13.43 6.14
C ALA A 19 -6.76 -12.80 5.80
N ALA A 20 -5.98 -13.43 4.92
CA ALA A 20 -4.70 -12.88 4.45
C ALA A 20 -4.90 -11.58 3.65
N ALA A 21 -5.89 -11.54 2.76
CA ALA A 21 -6.21 -10.35 1.98
C ALA A 21 -6.67 -9.20 2.88
N ILE A 22 -7.54 -9.46 3.86
CA ILE A 22 -7.99 -8.47 4.85
C ILE A 22 -6.81 -7.99 5.69
N GLY A 23 -5.98 -8.90 6.22
CA GLY A 23 -4.81 -8.55 7.03
C GLY A 23 -3.84 -7.67 6.26
N PHE A 24 -3.57 -8.01 4.99
CA PHE A 24 -2.71 -7.19 4.12
C PHE A 24 -3.32 -5.82 3.86
N VAL A 25 -4.62 -5.73 3.55
CA VAL A 25 -5.30 -4.45 3.35
C VAL A 25 -5.25 -3.60 4.62
N VAL A 26 -5.55 -4.16 5.79
CA VAL A 26 -5.54 -3.43 7.07
C VAL A 26 -4.14 -2.94 7.41
N ASP A 27 -3.11 -3.79 7.26
CA ASP A 27 -1.71 -3.41 7.46
C ASP A 27 -1.32 -2.23 6.54
N ARG A 28 -1.76 -2.25 5.28
CA ARG A 28 -1.54 -1.15 4.34
C ARG A 28 -2.28 0.12 4.73
N PHE A 29 -3.56 0.02 5.11
CA PHE A 29 -4.31 1.17 5.61
C PHE A 29 -3.64 1.79 6.84
N ARG A 30 -3.07 0.97 7.74
CA ARG A 30 -2.30 1.47 8.88
C ARG A 30 -1.02 2.19 8.43
N ALA A 31 -0.22 1.60 7.55
CA ALA A 31 1.01 2.22 7.06
C ALA A 31 0.77 3.55 6.30
N LEU A 32 -0.32 3.65 5.52
CA LEU A 32 -0.61 4.84 4.70
C LEU A 32 -1.39 5.93 5.43
N LEU A 33 -2.28 5.59 6.37
CA LEU A 33 -3.13 6.58 7.06
C LEU A 33 -2.64 6.96 8.45
N PHE A 34 -1.86 6.10 9.12
CA PHE A 34 -1.41 6.36 10.49
C PHE A 34 0.05 6.82 10.58
N ILE A 35 0.85 6.67 9.52
CA ILE A 35 2.14 7.35 9.41
C ILE A 35 1.88 8.74 8.81
N ALA A 36 1.45 9.62 9.72
CA ALA A 36 1.33 11.08 9.64
C ALA A 36 0.14 11.71 8.90
N PRO A 37 -0.97 11.96 9.62
CA PRO A 37 -1.89 13.03 9.26
C PRO A 37 -1.32 14.37 9.75
N VAL A 38 -0.31 14.89 9.06
CA VAL A 38 -0.04 16.33 9.12
C VAL A 38 -0.92 16.97 8.06
N ASP A 39 -1.69 17.98 8.43
CA ASP A 39 -2.50 18.71 7.45
C ASP A 39 -1.55 19.50 6.54
N THR A 40 -1.27 18.95 5.36
CA THR A 40 -0.17 19.37 4.48
C THR A 40 -0.26 20.85 4.13
N ALA A 41 -1.45 21.37 3.85
CA ALA A 41 -1.62 22.75 3.38
C ALA A 41 -1.25 23.82 4.43
N PRO A 42 -1.82 23.81 5.66
CA PRO A 42 -1.41 24.76 6.68
C PRO A 42 0.02 24.54 7.15
N TYR A 43 0.50 23.30 7.12
CA TYR A 43 1.87 22.96 7.49
C TYR A 43 2.91 23.54 6.52
N LEU A 44 2.74 23.30 5.21
CA LEU A 44 3.62 23.87 4.18
C LEU A 44 3.54 25.40 4.15
N ALA A 45 2.38 26.00 4.45
CA ALA A 45 2.26 27.45 4.58
C ALA A 45 3.10 28.00 5.75
N ALA A 46 3.09 27.32 6.91
CA ALA A 46 3.91 27.72 8.05
C ALA A 46 5.42 27.61 7.76
N VAL A 47 5.85 26.51 7.11
CA VAL A 47 7.25 26.34 6.70
C VAL A 47 7.65 27.36 5.64
N GLY A 48 6.77 27.65 4.68
CA GLY A 48 6.99 28.68 3.67
C GLY A 48 7.13 30.09 4.26
N HIS A 49 6.37 30.41 5.32
CA HIS A 49 6.54 31.67 6.03
C HIS A 49 7.91 31.76 6.73
N ALA A 50 8.32 30.73 7.45
CA ALA A 50 9.64 30.69 8.10
C ALA A 50 10.78 30.85 7.08
N LEU A 51 10.68 30.18 5.92
CA LEU A 51 11.68 30.30 4.85
C LEU A 51 11.69 31.67 4.17
N ALA A 52 10.52 32.29 3.97
CA ALA A 52 10.42 33.64 3.42
C ALA A 52 11.00 34.70 4.37
N ASP A 53 10.87 34.49 5.68
CA ASP A 53 11.44 35.34 6.73
C ASP A 53 12.94 35.06 6.96
N GLY A 54 13.49 34.02 6.34
CA GLY A 54 14.89 33.61 6.46
C GLY A 54 15.21 32.89 7.78
N ASP A 55 14.20 32.50 8.55
CA ASP A 55 14.35 31.78 9.82
C ASP A 55 14.47 30.27 9.57
N LEU A 56 15.70 29.83 9.27
CA LEU A 56 16.00 28.42 9.00
C LEU A 56 15.84 27.53 10.23
N ASP A 57 16.04 28.08 11.42
CA ASP A 57 15.91 27.33 12.67
C ASP A 57 14.43 27.02 12.96
N GLU A 58 13.53 27.98 12.72
CA GLU A 58 12.09 27.76 12.81
C GLU A 58 11.60 26.75 11.76
N ALA A 59 12.08 26.85 10.52
CA ALA A 59 11.73 25.89 9.45
C ALA A 59 12.15 24.46 9.80
N ARG A 60 13.36 24.27 10.36
CA ARG A 60 13.86 22.97 10.84
C ARG A 60 13.09 22.46 12.05
N ASP A 61 12.77 23.31 13.01
CA ASP A 61 12.00 22.92 14.19
C ASP A 61 10.57 22.51 13.80
N LEU A 62 9.97 23.16 12.80
CA LEU A 62 8.69 22.73 12.21
C LEU A 62 8.82 21.36 11.53
N ALA A 63 9.90 21.12 10.77
CA ALA A 63 10.20 19.83 10.14
C ALA A 63 10.34 18.69 11.17
N ARG A 64 11.16 18.88 12.20
CA ARG A 64 11.36 17.88 13.26
C ARG A 64 10.08 17.57 14.04
N ARG A 65 9.26 18.59 14.34
CA ARG A 65 7.98 18.42 15.05
C ARG A 65 6.92 17.67 14.23
N GLY A 66 7.02 17.71 12.90
CA GLY A 66 6.14 16.96 12.01
C GLY A 66 6.52 15.48 11.82
N SER A 67 7.72 15.07 12.24
CA SER A 67 8.18 13.67 12.16
C SER A 67 7.31 12.76 13.03
N PRO A 68 6.90 11.55 12.56
CA PRO A 68 7.44 10.77 11.45
C PRO A 68 6.70 10.95 10.11
N GLY A 69 6.22 12.15 9.79
CA GLY A 69 5.52 12.39 8.52
C GLY A 69 6.42 12.50 7.30
N TRP A 70 5.93 11.96 6.17
CA TRP A 70 6.65 11.95 4.90
C TRP A 70 7.01 13.36 4.39
N VAL A 71 6.08 14.31 4.48
CA VAL A 71 6.32 15.71 4.09
C VAL A 71 7.34 16.39 5.02
N PRO A 72 7.19 16.31 6.36
CA PRO A 72 8.21 16.75 7.31
C PRO A 72 9.58 16.12 7.10
N ALA A 73 9.66 14.82 6.80
CA ALA A 73 10.93 14.12 6.57
C ALA A 73 11.67 14.66 5.33
N VAL A 74 10.94 14.94 4.24
CA VAL A 74 11.54 15.56 3.04
C VAL A 74 12.04 16.98 3.32
N LEU A 75 11.30 17.76 4.13
CA LEU A 75 11.72 19.11 4.53
C LEU A 75 12.92 19.07 5.46
N GLU A 76 12.95 18.18 6.46
CA GLU A 76 14.09 18.01 7.36
C GLU A 76 15.37 17.70 6.59
N LEU A 77 15.25 16.80 5.62
CA LEU A 77 16.35 16.35 4.79
C LEU A 77 16.83 17.44 3.82
N GLY A 78 15.92 18.18 3.18
CA GLY A 78 16.26 19.28 2.26
C GLY A 78 16.76 20.57 2.93
N LEU A 79 16.41 20.80 4.20
CA LEU A 79 16.91 21.94 4.99
C LEU A 79 18.29 21.69 5.61
N GLY A 80 18.74 20.42 5.64
CA GLY A 80 20.03 19.97 6.20
C GLY A 80 20.18 20.22 7.70
N ASP A 81 21.13 19.53 8.34
CA ASP A 81 21.56 19.89 9.70
C ASP A 81 22.58 21.03 9.60
N GLY A 82 22.15 22.23 9.97
CA GLY A 82 23.05 23.39 10.07
C GLY A 82 23.78 23.39 11.40
N ASP A 83 24.57 22.35 11.68
CA ASP A 83 25.55 22.44 12.75
C ASP A 83 26.76 23.20 12.20
N GLY A 84 26.82 24.49 12.54
CA GLY A 84 28.00 25.30 12.31
C GLY A 84 29.13 24.81 13.20
N SER A 85 30.05 24.05 12.65
CA SER A 85 31.44 24.04 13.11
C SER A 85 32.33 24.65 12.04
N ASP A 86 32.70 25.90 12.28
CA ASP A 86 33.94 26.51 11.78
C ASP A 86 35.12 25.63 12.21
N ASP A 87 35.46 24.61 11.42
CA ASP A 87 36.80 24.02 11.44
C ASP A 87 37.14 23.50 10.04
N GLU A 88 38.19 24.07 9.47
CA GLU A 88 38.81 23.65 8.22
C GLU A 88 39.33 22.21 8.39
N ALA A 89 38.66 21.22 7.79
CA ALA A 89 39.26 20.06 7.11
C ALA A 89 38.20 18.98 6.86
N ASP A 90 38.15 18.51 5.61
CA ASP A 90 37.67 17.19 5.21
C ASP A 90 36.23 16.82 5.64
N THR A 91 35.24 17.19 4.83
CA THR A 91 34.08 16.31 4.64
C THR A 91 33.63 16.40 3.19
N GLU A 92 33.76 15.25 2.52
CA GLU A 92 33.29 14.93 1.19
C GLU A 92 31.93 15.53 0.89
N SER A 93 31.95 16.57 0.07
CA SER A 93 30.79 17.06 -0.65
C SER A 93 30.39 15.98 -1.67
N GLY A 94 29.45 15.11 -1.31
CA GLY A 94 28.93 14.07 -2.23
C GLY A 94 28.02 12.99 -1.62
N GLU A 95 27.97 12.81 -0.30
CA GLU A 95 27.20 11.69 0.31
C GLU A 95 25.80 12.06 0.80
N GLY A 96 25.52 13.33 1.12
CA GLY A 96 24.19 13.76 1.63
C GLY A 96 23.07 13.77 0.58
N ASP A 97 23.40 14.08 -0.69
CA ASP A 97 22.43 14.08 -1.80
C ASP A 97 22.07 12.68 -2.28
N HIS A 98 23.00 11.73 -2.17
CA HIS A 98 22.74 10.33 -2.50
C HIS A 98 21.72 9.68 -1.55
N ASP A 99 21.74 10.05 -0.27
CA ASP A 99 20.77 9.56 0.73
C ASP A 99 19.34 10.10 0.48
N LEU A 100 19.21 11.33 -0.04
CA LEU A 100 17.94 11.95 -0.46
C LEU A 100 17.31 11.21 -1.64
N PHE A 101 18.12 10.99 -2.67
CA PHE A 101 17.69 10.30 -3.88
C PHE A 101 17.33 8.83 -3.59
N GLU A 102 18.15 8.14 -2.81
CA GLU A 102 17.91 6.75 -2.43
C GLU A 102 16.66 6.62 -1.58
N GLN A 103 16.39 7.54 -0.64
CA GLN A 103 15.15 7.53 0.16
C GLN A 103 13.90 7.84 -0.66
N VAL A 104 13.91 8.84 -1.56
CA VAL A 104 12.76 9.14 -2.43
C VAL A 104 12.51 8.04 -3.46
N ALA A 105 13.58 7.47 -4.03
CA ALA A 105 13.51 6.29 -4.89
C ALA A 105 12.98 5.08 -4.10
N GLU A 106 13.42 4.89 -2.86
CA GLU A 106 12.90 3.88 -1.95
C GLU A 106 11.42 4.15 -1.66
N PHE A 107 10.98 5.38 -1.46
CA PHE A 107 9.56 5.72 -1.26
C PHE A 107 8.71 5.42 -2.49
N ARG A 108 9.18 5.77 -3.69
CA ARG A 108 8.54 5.38 -4.96
C ARG A 108 8.53 3.87 -5.16
N TYR A 109 9.60 3.19 -4.79
CA TYR A 109 9.75 1.75 -4.89
C TYR A 109 8.84 1.02 -3.89
N LEU A 110 8.76 1.50 -2.64
CA LEU A 110 7.85 1.04 -1.60
C LEU A 110 6.40 1.28 -2.03
N ALA A 111 6.07 2.44 -2.58
CA ALA A 111 4.74 2.72 -3.12
C ALA A 111 4.40 1.78 -4.30
N SER A 112 5.34 1.53 -5.21
CA SER A 112 5.10 0.77 -6.46
C SER A 112 5.12 -0.76 -6.27
N ARG A 113 6.12 -1.29 -5.54
CA ARG A 113 6.30 -2.73 -5.30
C ARG A 113 5.24 -3.30 -4.36
N ARG A 114 4.62 -2.47 -3.51
CA ARG A 114 3.62 -2.88 -2.52
C ARG A 114 2.17 -2.85 -3.03
N ILE A 115 1.92 -2.35 -4.25
CA ILE A 115 0.61 -2.36 -4.94
C ILE A 115 0.34 -3.71 -5.63
N TYR A 116 1.41 -4.35 -6.13
CA TYR A 116 1.35 -5.65 -6.82
C TYR A 116 0.61 -6.76 -6.05
N PRO A 117 0.88 -7.01 -4.75
CA PRO A 117 0.22 -8.10 -4.02
C PRO A 117 -1.31 -7.94 -3.91
N ILE A 118 -1.84 -6.72 -3.76
CA ILE A 118 -3.30 -6.49 -3.72
C ILE A 118 -3.96 -6.91 -5.04
N ARG A 119 -3.29 -6.64 -6.17
CA ARG A 119 -3.75 -7.08 -7.49
C ARG A 119 -3.71 -8.60 -7.62
N VAL A 120 -2.69 -9.25 -7.06
CA VAL A 120 -2.58 -10.72 -7.04
C VAL A 120 -3.73 -11.32 -6.22
N PHE A 121 -4.06 -10.76 -5.05
CA PHE A 121 -5.21 -11.22 -4.26
C PHE A 121 -6.54 -11.09 -5.01
N ALA A 122 -6.75 -10.01 -5.78
CA ALA A 122 -7.95 -9.85 -6.59
C ALA A 122 -8.09 -10.96 -7.65
N SER A 123 -6.99 -11.25 -8.36
CA SER A 123 -6.96 -12.32 -9.37
C SER A 123 -7.13 -13.70 -8.74
N LEU A 124 -6.46 -13.97 -7.62
CA LEU A 124 -6.53 -15.25 -6.91
C LEU A 124 -7.91 -15.50 -6.31
N GLY A 125 -8.58 -14.48 -5.76
CA GLY A 125 -9.93 -14.62 -5.20
C GLY A 125 -10.92 -15.12 -6.25
N THR A 126 -10.88 -14.53 -7.45
CA THR A 126 -11.75 -14.94 -8.57
C THR A 126 -11.42 -16.36 -9.05
N ALA A 127 -10.13 -16.70 -9.17
CA ALA A 127 -9.69 -18.03 -9.59
C ALA A 127 -10.09 -19.12 -8.59
N LEU A 128 -9.95 -18.85 -7.29
CA LEU A 128 -10.34 -19.77 -6.22
C LEU A 128 -11.86 -19.99 -6.19
N GLY A 129 -12.66 -18.93 -6.32
CA GLY A 129 -14.12 -19.06 -6.38
C GLY A 129 -14.59 -19.91 -7.57
N MET A 130 -13.93 -19.78 -8.73
CA MET A 130 -14.19 -20.65 -9.88
C MET A 130 -13.75 -22.10 -9.63
N LEU A 131 -12.59 -22.31 -9.00
CA LEU A 131 -12.08 -23.65 -8.70
C LEU A 131 -12.99 -24.36 -7.68
N GLY A 132 -13.45 -23.66 -6.65
CA GLY A 132 -14.43 -24.15 -5.68
C GLY A 132 -15.73 -24.58 -6.36
N ALA A 133 -16.28 -23.74 -7.24
CA ALA A 133 -17.49 -24.07 -8.01
C ALA A 133 -17.30 -25.26 -8.96
N LEU A 134 -16.17 -25.31 -9.69
CA LEU A 134 -15.85 -26.43 -10.57
C LEU A 134 -15.78 -27.74 -9.80
N LYS A 135 -15.23 -27.72 -8.59
CA LYS A 135 -15.15 -28.91 -7.76
C LYS A 135 -16.51 -29.38 -7.26
N GLU A 136 -17.40 -28.49 -6.84
CA GLU A 136 -18.76 -28.88 -6.44
C GLU A 136 -19.52 -29.53 -7.62
N LEU A 137 -19.31 -29.01 -8.84
CA LEU A 137 -19.82 -29.64 -10.06
C LEU A 137 -19.19 -31.02 -10.30
N ILE A 138 -17.88 -31.19 -10.11
CA ILE A 138 -17.22 -32.50 -10.22
C ILE A 138 -17.78 -33.47 -9.18
N TRP A 139 -17.98 -33.02 -7.93
CA TRP A 139 -18.56 -33.83 -6.87
C TRP A 139 -19.96 -34.30 -7.26
N MET A 140 -20.82 -33.39 -7.72
CA MET A 140 -22.17 -33.70 -8.22
C MET A 140 -22.19 -34.82 -9.28
N PHE A 141 -21.20 -34.84 -10.19
CA PHE A 141 -21.12 -35.86 -11.24
C PHE A 141 -20.34 -37.14 -10.84
N SER A 142 -19.69 -37.17 -9.68
CA SER A 142 -18.82 -38.27 -9.27
C SER A 142 -19.53 -39.58 -8.90
N GLY A 143 -20.87 -39.57 -8.80
CA GLY A 143 -21.69 -40.75 -8.49
C GLY A 143 -21.65 -41.22 -7.03
N ASP A 144 -20.64 -40.84 -6.23
CA ASP A 144 -20.41 -41.38 -4.90
C ASP A 144 -21.00 -40.50 -3.78
N HIS A 145 -22.32 -40.56 -3.61
CA HIS A 145 -23.10 -39.63 -2.75
C HIS A 145 -23.76 -40.29 -1.54
N GLY A 146 -23.62 -41.61 -1.38
CA GLY A 146 -24.20 -42.38 -0.28
C GLY A 146 -25.71 -42.13 -0.10
N LEU A 147 -26.13 -41.88 1.15
CA LEU A 147 -27.54 -41.65 1.50
C LEU A 147 -28.15 -40.40 0.84
N LEU A 148 -27.35 -39.45 0.36
CA LEU A 148 -27.86 -38.25 -0.30
C LEU A 148 -28.46 -38.56 -1.68
N ALA A 149 -28.03 -39.64 -2.33
CA ALA A 149 -28.57 -40.09 -3.62
C ALA A 149 -30.01 -40.64 -3.52
N LEU A 150 -30.50 -40.96 -2.31
CA LEU A 150 -31.84 -41.51 -2.10
C LEU A 150 -32.95 -40.49 -2.38
N LYS A 151 -32.64 -39.19 -2.32
CA LYS A 151 -33.58 -38.11 -2.63
C LYS A 151 -33.27 -37.51 -3.98
N ALA A 152 -34.17 -37.70 -4.94
CA ALA A 152 -34.05 -37.12 -6.29
C ALA A 152 -33.80 -35.60 -6.22
N GLY A 153 -32.79 -35.13 -6.94
CA GLY A 153 -32.43 -33.71 -7.04
C GLY A 153 -31.73 -33.10 -5.81
N LEU A 154 -31.58 -33.84 -4.69
CA LEU A 154 -30.95 -33.28 -3.49
C LEU A 154 -29.46 -32.97 -3.70
N VAL A 155 -28.74 -33.92 -4.29
CA VAL A 155 -27.31 -33.77 -4.63
C VAL A 155 -27.07 -32.55 -5.52
N GLU A 156 -27.86 -32.43 -6.60
CA GLU A 156 -27.78 -31.31 -7.54
C GLU A 156 -28.05 -29.98 -6.84
N SER A 157 -29.09 -29.90 -6.01
CA SER A 157 -29.42 -28.68 -5.26
C SER A 157 -28.31 -28.25 -4.30
N ILE A 158 -27.67 -29.20 -3.60
CA ILE A 158 -26.59 -28.93 -2.66
C ILE A 158 -25.33 -28.46 -3.40
N ALA A 159 -24.95 -29.18 -4.46
CA ALA A 159 -23.78 -28.84 -5.26
C ALA A 159 -23.93 -27.46 -5.92
N MET A 160 -25.10 -27.17 -6.49
CA MET A 160 -25.39 -25.88 -7.11
C MET A 160 -25.31 -24.73 -6.08
N GLN A 161 -25.91 -24.91 -4.90
CA GLN A 161 -25.88 -23.91 -3.84
C GLN A 161 -24.46 -23.64 -3.34
N ARG A 162 -23.65 -24.69 -3.16
CA ARG A 162 -22.25 -24.56 -2.74
C ARG A 162 -21.38 -23.93 -3.82
N ALA A 163 -21.59 -24.28 -5.09
CA ALA A 163 -20.89 -23.68 -6.21
C ALA A 163 -21.16 -22.18 -6.33
N ILE A 164 -22.43 -21.77 -6.18
CA ILE A 164 -22.82 -20.35 -6.15
C ILE A 164 -22.16 -19.64 -4.97
N LEU A 165 -22.12 -20.26 -3.79
CA LEU A 165 -21.49 -19.67 -2.61
C LEU A 165 -19.98 -19.48 -2.79
N ALA A 166 -19.27 -20.47 -3.34
CA ALA A 166 -17.83 -20.37 -3.63
C ALA A 166 -17.54 -19.24 -4.64
N MET A 167 -18.33 -19.14 -5.72
CA MET A 167 -18.23 -18.03 -6.66
C MET A 167 -18.48 -16.67 -6.01
N ALA A 168 -19.55 -16.56 -5.20
CA ALA A 168 -19.89 -15.32 -4.53
C ALA A 168 -18.76 -14.84 -3.59
N LEU A 169 -18.15 -15.77 -2.83
CA LEU A 169 -16.99 -15.47 -1.98
C LEU A 169 -15.79 -15.00 -2.79
N GLY A 170 -15.45 -15.71 -3.88
CA GLY A 170 -14.33 -15.32 -4.75
C GLY A 170 -14.51 -13.93 -5.37
N ILE A 171 -15.74 -13.62 -5.83
CA ILE A 171 -16.10 -12.30 -6.37
C ILE A 171 -16.00 -11.22 -5.27
N ALA A 172 -16.52 -11.49 -4.07
CA ALA A 172 -16.49 -10.55 -2.96
C ALA A 172 -15.04 -10.17 -2.57
N ILE A 173 -14.15 -11.16 -2.46
CA ILE A 173 -12.72 -10.93 -2.19
C ILE A 173 -12.10 -10.08 -3.30
N SER A 174 -12.39 -10.40 -4.56
CA SER A 174 -11.87 -9.68 -5.72
C SER A 174 -12.30 -8.21 -5.74
N ILE A 175 -13.59 -7.94 -5.56
CA ILE A 175 -14.13 -6.58 -5.48
C ILE A 175 -13.50 -5.82 -4.32
N PHE A 176 -13.43 -6.44 -3.14
CA PHE A 176 -12.84 -5.83 -1.96
C PHE A 176 -11.37 -5.44 -2.21
N SER A 177 -10.56 -6.35 -2.75
CA SER A 177 -9.16 -6.08 -3.10
C SER A 177 -9.03 -4.97 -4.14
N LEU A 178 -9.89 -4.93 -5.16
CA LEU A 178 -9.86 -3.88 -6.19
C LEU A 178 -10.25 -2.50 -5.63
N VAL A 179 -11.24 -2.43 -4.75
CA VAL A 179 -11.63 -1.18 -4.08
C VAL A 179 -10.50 -0.70 -3.17
N ALA A 180 -9.92 -1.59 -2.37
CA ALA A 180 -8.76 -1.28 -1.54
C ALA A 180 -7.58 -0.76 -2.38
N LEU A 181 -7.31 -1.40 -3.52
CA LEU A 181 -6.28 -0.98 -4.47
C LEU A 181 -6.51 0.46 -4.97
N GLN A 182 -7.75 0.81 -5.32
CA GLN A 182 -8.08 2.16 -5.78
C GLN A 182 -7.88 3.20 -4.68
N ILE A 183 -8.30 2.90 -3.45
CA ILE A 183 -8.13 3.80 -2.30
C ILE A 183 -6.64 4.03 -2.02
N VAL A 184 -5.85 2.94 -1.94
CA VAL A 184 -4.40 3.00 -1.72
C VAL A 184 -3.70 3.79 -2.83
N LYS A 185 -4.07 3.57 -4.10
CA LYS A 185 -3.51 4.33 -5.23
C LYS A 185 -3.80 5.82 -5.13
N ARG A 186 -5.04 6.19 -4.77
CA ARG A 186 -5.43 7.60 -4.59
C ARG A 186 -4.64 8.25 -3.45
N ALA A 187 -4.50 7.55 -2.32
CA ALA A 187 -3.70 8.02 -1.19
C ALA A 187 -2.22 8.19 -1.57
N ALA A 188 -1.63 7.23 -2.29
CA ALA A 188 -0.24 7.33 -2.75
C ALA A 188 -0.02 8.49 -3.74
N MET A 189 -0.96 8.74 -4.65
CA MET A 189 -0.88 9.90 -5.56
C MET A 189 -1.02 11.23 -4.82
N ALA A 190 -1.89 11.31 -3.82
CA ALA A 190 -2.00 12.49 -2.97
C ALA A 190 -0.68 12.75 -2.22
N LEU A 191 -0.09 11.70 -1.63
CA LEU A 191 1.20 11.79 -0.95
C LEU A 191 2.32 12.26 -1.89
N MET A 192 2.41 11.71 -3.11
CA MET A 192 3.41 12.15 -4.09
C MET A 192 3.25 13.62 -4.49
N ARG A 193 2.00 14.10 -4.57
CA ARG A 193 1.72 15.52 -4.86
C ARG A 193 2.17 16.41 -3.70
N ASP A 194 1.91 15.98 -2.48
CA ASP A 194 2.27 16.71 -1.26
C ASP A 194 3.79 16.78 -1.09
N ILE A 195 4.51 15.69 -1.40
CA ILE A 195 5.99 15.67 -1.45
C ILE A 195 6.51 16.61 -2.55
N ALA A 196 5.91 16.59 -3.75
CA ALA A 196 6.32 17.47 -4.84
C ALA A 196 6.12 18.97 -4.48
N GLN A 197 5.06 19.30 -3.74
CA GLN A 197 4.83 20.65 -3.24
C GLN A 197 5.88 21.07 -2.20
N ALA A 198 6.29 20.16 -1.32
CA ALA A 198 7.37 20.42 -0.37
C ALA A 198 8.70 20.70 -1.10
N ASN A 199 9.00 19.93 -2.15
CA ASN A 199 10.21 20.13 -2.95
C ASN A 199 10.20 21.45 -3.73
N ASP A 200 9.09 21.80 -4.39
CA ASP A 200 8.92 23.09 -5.08
C ASP A 200 9.07 24.28 -4.12
N LEU A 201 8.71 24.11 -2.85
CA LEU A 201 8.85 25.14 -1.83
C LEU A 201 10.33 25.35 -1.46
N LEU A 202 11.11 24.27 -1.32
CA LEU A 202 12.56 24.33 -1.11
C LEU A 202 13.28 24.99 -2.30
N ASP A 203 12.95 24.54 -3.52
CA ASP A 203 13.51 25.05 -4.78
C ASP A 203 13.32 26.58 -4.93
N LYS A 204 12.10 27.06 -4.67
CA LYS A 204 11.77 28.49 -4.72
C LYS A 204 12.61 29.37 -3.80
N HIS A 205 13.12 28.80 -2.71
CA HIS A 205 13.90 29.53 -1.72
C HIS A 205 15.40 29.23 -1.82
N GLY A 206 15.83 28.48 -2.85
CA GLY A 206 17.23 28.17 -3.11
C GLY A 206 17.84 27.14 -2.16
N TYR A 207 17.00 26.32 -1.51
CA TYR A 207 17.43 25.19 -0.69
C TYR A 207 17.35 23.90 -1.51
N GLY A 208 18.22 22.92 -1.21
CA GLY A 208 18.46 21.73 -2.03
C GLY A 208 17.18 21.15 -2.63
N SER A 209 17.04 21.23 -3.95
CA SER A 209 15.86 20.75 -4.66
C SER A 209 16.16 19.40 -5.29
N LEU A 210 15.25 18.43 -5.12
CA LEU A 210 15.35 17.08 -5.71
C LEU A 210 15.31 17.08 -7.26
N THR A 211 15.23 18.26 -7.88
CA THR A 211 14.96 18.44 -9.32
C THR A 211 16.18 18.86 -10.13
N ASP A 212 17.17 19.53 -9.54
CA ASP A 212 18.38 19.94 -10.28
C ASP A 212 19.27 18.72 -10.65
N ASP A 213 19.28 17.67 -9.81
CA ASP A 213 20.05 16.43 -10.07
C ASP A 213 19.37 15.43 -11.02
N LEU A 214 18.12 15.66 -11.43
CA LEU A 214 17.40 14.78 -12.38
C LEU A 214 17.66 15.12 -13.85
N ALA A 215 18.36 16.23 -14.13
CA ALA A 215 18.62 16.70 -15.50
C ALA A 215 19.99 16.28 -16.04
N ASP A 216 20.88 15.75 -15.20
CA ASP A 216 22.27 15.40 -15.54
C ASP A 216 22.53 13.89 -15.73
N ASP A 217 21.50 13.04 -15.65
CA ASP A 217 21.52 11.58 -15.97
C ASP A 217 20.58 11.21 -17.15
#